data_AF-A0ABF7RN85-F1
#
_entry.id   AF-A0ABF7RN85-F1
#
_cell.length_a   1.000
_cell.length_b   1.000
_cell.length_c   1.000
_cell.angle_alpha   90.00
_cell.angle_beta   90.00
_cell.angle_gamma   90.00
#
_symmetry.space_group_name_H-M   'P 1'
#
loop_
_entity.id
_entity.type
_entity.pdbx_description
1 polymer ?
#
loop_
_entity_poly.entity_id
_entity_poly.type
_entity_poly.pdbx_seq_one_letter_code
_entity_poly.pdbx_strand_id
1 'polypeptide(L)' 'MDMMSMFESLYQYLLSVNVYTKATIAGYVGKTIDEAAYKRITGDDYVAPSAS' A
#
# COMPACT_ATOMS: atom_id res chain seq x y z
N MET A 1 6.82 -7.22 16.87
CA MET A 1 6.51 -7.05 15.44
C MET A 1 5.67 -5.79 15.32
N ASP A 2 6.08 -4.86 14.47
CA ASP A 2 5.34 -3.61 14.29
C ASP A 2 4.10 -3.88 13.42
N MET A 3 2.91 -3.41 13.83
CA MET A 3 1.65 -3.70 13.13
C MET A 3 1.69 -3.21 11.66
N MET A 4 2.41 -2.11 11.39
CA MET A 4 2.58 -1.57 10.05
C MET A 4 3.42 -2.50 9.15
N SER A 5 4.48 -3.11 9.71
CA SER A 5 5.32 -4.08 8.98
C SER A 5 4.56 -5.34 8.59
N MET A 6 3.53 -5.73 9.36
CA MET A 6 2.64 -6.83 9.00
C MET A 6 1.72 -6.47 7.83
N PHE A 7 1.13 -5.27 7.82
CA PHE A 7 0.31 -4.81 6.70
C PHE A 7 1.11 -4.65 5.43
N GLU A 8 2.34 -4.11 5.52
CA GLU A 8 3.24 -4.00 4.38
C GLU A 8 3.50 -5.36 3.72
N SER A 9 3.87 -6.36 4.54
CA SER A 9 4.13 -7.73 4.07
C SER A 9 2.89 -8.38 3.44
N LEU A 10 1.72 -8.19 4.07
CA LEU A 10 0.45 -8.71 3.58
C LEU A 10 0.08 -8.09 2.22
N TYR A 11 0.16 -6.77 2.10
CA TYR A 11 -0.21 -6.06 0.88
C TYR A 11 0.78 -6.34 -0.25
N GLN A 12 2.07 -6.50 0.04
CA GLN A 12 3.05 -6.94 -0.94
C GLN A 12 2.73 -8.34 -1.48
N TYR A 13 2.33 -9.28 -0.62
CA TYR A 13 1.88 -10.60 -1.05
C TYR A 13 0.61 -10.52 -1.90
N LEU A 14 -0.42 -9.80 -1.44
CA LEU A 14 -1.68 -9.68 -2.17
C LEU A 14 -1.52 -8.98 -3.54
N LEU A 15 -0.57 -8.04 -3.65
CA LEU A 15 -0.21 -7.45 -4.93
C LEU A 15 0.49 -8.46 -5.85
N SER A 16 1.44 -9.24 -5.32
CA SER A 16 2.22 -10.19 -6.14
C SER A 16 1.38 -11.33 -6.71
N VAL A 17 0.29 -11.70 -6.03
CA VAL A 17 -0.68 -12.70 -6.52
C VAL A 17 -1.88 -12.08 -7.25
N ASN A 18 -1.82 -10.79 -7.62
CA ASN A 18 -2.87 -10.04 -8.33
C ASN A 18 -4.24 -9.99 -7.62
N VAL A 19 -4.29 -10.20 -6.31
CA VAL A 19 -5.50 -10.03 -5.51
C VAL A 19 -5.78 -8.54 -5.29
N TYR A 20 -4.74 -7.76 -5.00
CA TYR A 20 -4.82 -6.31 -4.87
C TYR A 20 -4.20 -5.62 -6.08
N THR A 21 -4.74 -4.44 -6.39
CA THR A 21 -4.15 -3.51 -7.35
C THR A 21 -3.40 -2.40 -6.62
N LYS A 22 -2.53 -1.67 -7.32
CA LYS A 22 -1.87 -0.47 -6.77
C LYS A 22 -2.90 0.55 -6.25
N ALA A 23 -4.02 0.75 -6.96
CA ALA A 23 -5.11 1.62 -6.52
C ALA A 23 -5.79 1.14 -5.23
N THR A 24 -5.95 -0.17 -5.06
CA THR A 24 -6.45 -0.74 -3.81
C THR A 24 -5.51 -0.44 -2.65
N ILE A 25 -4.20 -0.58 -2.85
CA ILE A 25 -3.17 -0.30 -1.83
C ILE A 25 -3.13 1.20 -1.48
N ALA A 26 -3.29 2.07 -2.48
CA ALA A 26 -3.40 3.52 -2.27
C ALA A 26 -4.54 3.89 -1.31
N GLY A 27 -5.64 3.11 -1.29
CA GLY A 27 -6.76 3.30 -0.37
C GLY A 27 -6.48 3.00 1.11
N TYR A 28 -5.33 2.37 1.41
CA TYR A 28 -4.88 2.05 2.77
C TYR A 28 -3.81 2.99 3.31
N VAL A 29 -3.26 3.87 2.45
CA VAL A 29 -2.32 4.91 2.86
C VAL A 29 -3.01 5.88 3.82
N GLY A 30 -2.36 6.16 4.96
CA GLY A 30 -2.91 6.95 6.06
C GLY A 30 -3.85 6.18 6.99
N LYS A 31 -4.10 4.89 6.75
CA LYS A 31 -4.95 4.03 7.60
C LYS A 31 -4.14 2.93 8.27
N THR A 32 -3.48 2.11 7.46
CA THR A 32 -2.71 0.93 7.92
C THR A 32 -1.25 0.94 7.44
N ILE A 33 -0.95 1.75 6.42
CA ILE A 33 0.39 1.99 5.89
C ILE A 33 0.60 3.48 5.61
N ASP A 34 1.85 3.91 5.44
CA ASP A 34 2.22 5.26 5.02
C ASP A 34 2.64 5.29 3.53
N GLU A 35 2.98 6.47 3.05
CA GLU A 35 3.43 6.69 1.66
C GLU A 35 4.74 5.95 1.36
N ALA A 36 5.63 5.83 2.35
CA ALA A 36 6.89 5.13 2.19
C ALA A 36 6.68 3.62 2.02
N ALA A 37 5.75 3.03 2.77
CA ALA A 37 5.32 1.65 2.63
C ALA A 37 4.64 1.41 1.28
N TYR A 38 3.78 2.33 0.81
CA TYR A 38 3.20 2.25 -0.53
C TYR A 38 4.29 2.13 -1.61
N LYS A 39 5.35 2.94 -1.53
CA LYS A 39 6.48 2.88 -2.47
C LYS A 39 7.23 1.56 -2.40
N ARG A 40 7.50 1.05 -1.19
CA ARG A 40 8.16 -0.27 -1.01
C ARG A 40 7.32 -1.42 -1.58
N ILE A 41 6.01 -1.36 -1.44
CA ILE A 41 5.10 -2.41 -1.92
C ILE A 41 4.93 -2.36 -3.45
N THR A 42 4.71 -1.16 -4.00
CA THR A 42 4.25 -1.00 -5.40
C THR A 42 5.35 -0.60 -6.39
N GLY A 43 6.45 -0.05 -5.90
CA GLY A 43 7.51 0.57 -6.68
C GLY A 43 7.25 2.03 -7.08
N ASP A 44 6.05 2.56 -6.83
CA ASP A 44 5.64 3.89 -7.29
C ASP A 44 5.54 4.87 -6.12
N ASP A 45 5.80 6.16 -6.38
CA ASP A 45 5.46 7.21 -5.43
C ASP A 45 3.94 7.29 -5.24
N TYR A 46 3.50 7.49 -3.99
CA TYR A 46 2.08 7.67 -3.70
C TYR A 46 1.61 9.03 -4.24
N VAL A 47 0.50 9.01 -4.97
CA VAL A 47 -0.19 10.22 -5.41
C VAL A 47 -1.58 10.19 -4.80
N ALA A 48 -1.85 11.13 -3.89
CA ALA A 48 -3.17 11.26 -3.28
C ALA A 48 -4.22 11.45 -4.39
N PRO A 49 -5.35 10.72 -4.36
CA PRO A 49 -6.43 10.97 -5.30
C PRO A 49 -6.91 12.41 -5.09
N SER A 50 -6.83 13.23 -6.13
CA SER A 50 -7.34 14.59 -6.13
C SER A 50 -8.81 14.55 -5.71
N ALA A 51 -9.15 15.25 -4.62
CA ALA A 51 -10.53 15.39 -4.19
C ALA A 51 -11.31 16.09 -5.32
N SER A 52 -12.18 15.33 -5.98
CA SER A 52 -13.14 15.84 -6.97
C SER A 52 -14.34 16.48 -6.29
#